data_AF-A0A0F9BTT4-F1
#
_entry.id   AF-A0A0F9BTT4-F1
#
_cell.length_a   1.000
_cell.length_b   1.000
_cell.length_c   1.000
_cell.angle_alpha   90.00
_cell.angle_beta   90.00
_cell.angle_gamma   90.00
#
_symmetry.space_group_name_H-M   'P 1'
#
loop_
_entity.id
_entity.type
_entity.pdbx_description
1 polymer ?
#
loop_
_entity_poly.entity_id
_entity_poly.type
_entity_poly.pdbx_seq_one_letter_code
_entity_poly.pdbx_strand_id
1 'polypeptide(L)'
;MLNSIAHNKKLGAVLTVVIASLLIFVFFNRHILEANQVSFASGGDGLKSTFGTLYHIQYDSSYWHFQGMNYPYGESVFFTGNQTFLTNIIKFCKELGIDYSDKTVGILNIWLLFSFVICSLFLFLIFYELGLPVWYSILGSLIITFLTPQWDRLGGHYNLGYAYVFPIAIYLMMRFYRKPAYGLSILFGLFIFIIAGKHVYYIALVGILWVVYCVWLIVNSKTIYARNWINLLPHFIIQLILPSLIFIIFSSSHDMASDRT
;
A
#
# COMPACT_ATOMS: atom_id res chain seq x y z
N MET A 1 6.22 -1.19 35.65
CA MET A 1 6.00 -0.03 34.75
C MET A 1 5.98 -0.42 33.27
N LEU A 2 7.01 -1.10 32.75
CA LEU A 2 7.07 -1.54 31.33
C LEU A 2 5.89 -2.43 30.88
N ASN A 3 5.42 -3.35 31.73
CA ASN A 3 4.27 -4.22 31.42
C ASN A 3 2.94 -3.44 31.31
N SER A 4 2.75 -2.38 32.11
CA SER A 4 1.57 -1.53 32.04
C SER A 4 1.58 -0.67 30.76
N ILE A 5 2.74 -0.13 30.39
CA ILE A 5 2.93 0.65 29.16
C ILE A 5 2.67 -0.23 27.92
N ALA A 6 3.26 -1.44 27.88
CA ALA A 6 3.07 -2.38 26.78
C ALA A 6 1.63 -2.89 26.66
N HIS A 7 0.95 -3.11 27.80
CA HIS A 7 -0.46 -3.49 27.83
C HIS A 7 -1.35 -2.38 27.25
N ASN A 8 -1.09 -1.13 27.64
CA ASN A 8 -1.84 0.04 27.14
C ASN A 8 -1.66 0.26 25.63
N LYS A 9 -0.47 -0.04 25.07
CA LYS A 9 -0.24 0.01 23.62
C LYS A 9 -1.10 -1.00 22.86
N LYS A 10 -1.07 -2.27 23.28
CA LYS A 10 -1.81 -3.34 22.61
C LYS A 10 -3.30 -3.08 22.65
N LEU A 11 -3.83 -2.71 23.82
CA LEU A 11 -5.23 -2.35 23.97
C LEU A 11 -5.61 -1.17 23.07
N GLY A 12 -4.80 -0.10 23.05
CA GLY A 12 -5.06 1.05 22.18
C GLY A 12 -5.06 0.72 20.69
N ALA A 13 -4.14 -0.15 20.24
CA ALA A 13 -4.11 -0.61 18.85
C ALA A 13 -5.37 -1.42 18.49
N VAL A 14 -5.78 -2.35 19.36
CA VAL A 14 -6.99 -3.16 19.16
C VAL A 14 -8.22 -2.26 19.12
N LEU A 15 -8.36 -1.33 20.07
CA LEU A 15 -9.46 -0.36 20.09
C LEU A 15 -9.49 0.48 18.82
N THR A 16 -8.33 0.96 18.34
CA THR A 16 -8.25 1.73 17.08
C THR A 16 -8.78 0.91 15.91
N VAL A 17 -8.32 -0.34 15.77
CA VAL A 17 -8.76 -1.25 14.70
C VAL A 17 -10.26 -1.53 14.76
N VAL A 18 -10.79 -1.82 15.96
CA VAL A 18 -12.22 -2.07 16.15
C VAL A 18 -13.05 -0.83 15.80
N ILE A 19 -12.70 0.34 16.33
CA ILE A 19 -13.45 1.57 16.07
C ILE A 19 -13.37 1.96 14.60
N ALA A 20 -12.19 1.89 13.97
CA ALA A 20 -12.04 2.15 12.55
C ALA A 20 -12.88 1.20 11.70
N SER A 21 -12.91 -0.08 12.05
CA SER A 21 -13.73 -1.07 11.34
C SER A 21 -15.23 -0.79 11.48
N LEU A 22 -15.68 -0.38 12.67
CA LEU A 22 -17.07 0.02 12.91
C LEU A 22 -17.44 1.28 12.12
N LEU A 23 -16.57 2.29 12.09
CA LEU A 23 -16.81 3.52 11.32
C LEU A 23 -16.88 3.23 9.82
N ILE A 24 -15.96 2.41 9.29
CA ILE A 24 -16.03 1.96 7.90
C ILE A 24 -17.33 1.22 7.64
N PHE A 25 -17.75 0.33 8.53
CA PHE A 25 -19.04 -0.35 8.40
C PHE A 25 -20.21 0.63 8.39
N VAL A 26 -20.24 1.63 9.27
CA VAL A 26 -21.30 2.64 9.30
C VAL A 26 -21.36 3.43 7.98
N PHE A 27 -20.23 3.93 7.48
CA PHE A 27 -20.18 4.75 6.27
C PHE A 27 -20.36 3.94 4.97
N PHE A 28 -19.89 2.69 4.94
CA PHE A 28 -19.83 1.85 3.74
C PHE A 28 -20.60 0.53 3.87
N ASN A 29 -21.63 0.47 4.74
CA ASN A 29 -22.40 -0.75 5.00
C ASN A 29 -22.84 -1.45 3.71
N ARG A 30 -23.37 -0.70 2.74
CA ARG A 30 -23.83 -1.24 1.45
C ARG A 30 -22.69 -1.87 0.65
N HIS A 31 -21.53 -1.21 0.56
CA HIS A 31 -20.36 -1.74 -0.15
C HIS A 31 -19.74 -2.96 0.56
N ILE A 32 -20.11 -3.23 1.81
CA ILE A 32 -19.64 -4.40 2.57
C ILE A 32 -20.65 -5.54 2.50
N LEU A 33 -21.93 -5.25 2.74
CA LEU A 33 -23.00 -6.26 2.74
C LEU A 33 -23.33 -6.72 1.31
N GLU A 34 -23.27 -5.81 0.34
CA GLU A 34 -23.52 -6.05 -1.08
C GLU A 34 -22.21 -5.94 -1.89
N ALA A 35 -21.09 -6.39 -1.30
CA ALA A 35 -19.76 -6.12 -1.84
C ALA A 35 -19.54 -6.62 -3.28
N ASN A 36 -20.23 -7.68 -3.70
CA ASN A 36 -20.14 -8.20 -5.07
C ASN A 36 -21.12 -7.54 -6.04
N GLN A 37 -22.15 -6.86 -5.53
CA GLN A 37 -23.23 -6.28 -6.33
C GLN A 37 -23.03 -4.78 -6.57
N VAL A 38 -22.16 -4.13 -5.79
CA VAL A 38 -21.91 -2.69 -5.87
C VAL A 38 -20.47 -2.41 -6.27
N SER A 39 -20.27 -1.44 -7.15
CA SER A 39 -18.95 -0.89 -7.49
C SER A 39 -18.83 0.51 -6.90
N PHE A 40 -17.64 0.89 -6.44
CA PHE A 40 -17.38 2.27 -5.99
C PHE A 40 -17.50 3.28 -7.12
N ALA A 41 -17.15 2.89 -8.34
CA ALA A 41 -17.30 3.71 -9.54
C ALA A 41 -18.45 3.20 -10.41
N SER A 42 -19.29 4.13 -10.88
CA SER A 42 -20.38 3.88 -11.84
C SER A 42 -19.93 3.99 -13.30
N GLY A 43 -18.67 4.35 -13.56
CA GLY A 43 -18.15 4.63 -14.91
C GLY A 43 -16.64 4.82 -14.94
N GLY A 44 -16.14 5.20 -16.11
CA GLY A 44 -14.75 5.65 -16.32
C GLY A 44 -13.68 4.66 -15.87
N ASP A 45 -12.60 5.20 -15.32
CA ASP A 45 -11.40 4.42 -14.93
C ASP A 45 -11.70 3.36 -13.86
N GLY A 46 -12.66 3.61 -12.95
CA GLY A 46 -13.00 2.62 -11.94
C GLY A 46 -13.67 1.38 -12.52
N LEU A 47 -14.58 1.52 -13.48
CA LEU A 47 -15.12 0.35 -14.19
C LEU A 47 -14.05 -0.33 -15.02
N LYS A 48 -13.19 0.43 -15.72
CA LYS A 48 -12.06 -0.13 -16.46
C LYS A 48 -11.18 -1.01 -15.55
N SER A 49 -10.77 -0.51 -14.38
CA SER A 49 -9.96 -1.26 -13.42
C SER A 49 -10.65 -2.52 -12.90
N THR A 50 -11.96 -2.45 -12.60
CA THR A 50 -12.73 -3.60 -12.13
C THR A 50 -12.87 -4.67 -13.21
N PHE A 51 -13.32 -4.29 -14.41
CA PHE A 51 -13.51 -5.24 -15.51
C PHE A 51 -12.19 -5.76 -16.06
N GLY A 52 -11.14 -4.94 -16.11
CA GLY A 52 -9.79 -5.38 -16.45
C GLY A 52 -9.27 -6.42 -15.46
N THR A 53 -9.52 -6.21 -14.16
CA THR A 53 -9.16 -7.19 -13.12
C THR A 53 -9.91 -8.52 -13.30
N LEU A 54 -11.23 -8.46 -13.55
CA LEU A 54 -12.05 -9.65 -13.82
C LEU A 54 -11.58 -10.39 -15.08
N TYR A 55 -11.32 -9.65 -16.16
CA TYR A 55 -10.83 -10.21 -17.41
C TYR A 55 -9.50 -10.94 -17.20
N HIS A 56 -8.57 -10.33 -16.46
CA HIS A 56 -7.26 -10.92 -16.20
C HIS A 56 -7.34 -12.25 -15.43
N ILE A 57 -8.32 -12.38 -14.53
CA ILE A 57 -8.55 -13.61 -13.76
C ILE A 57 -9.22 -14.69 -14.61
N GLN A 58 -10.13 -14.30 -15.51
CA GLN A 58 -10.93 -15.24 -16.28
C GLN A 58 -10.22 -15.75 -17.53
N TYR A 59 -9.51 -14.88 -18.25
CA TYR A 59 -9.07 -15.16 -19.63
C TYR A 59 -7.55 -15.17 -19.82
N ASP A 60 -6.79 -14.40 -19.04
CA ASP A 60 -5.34 -14.33 -19.24
C ASP A 60 -4.63 -15.51 -18.59
N SER A 61 -3.78 -16.20 -19.36
CA SER A 61 -2.90 -17.26 -18.86
C SER A 61 -1.64 -16.73 -18.16
N SER A 62 -1.19 -15.52 -18.50
CA SER A 62 -0.04 -14.88 -17.88
C SER A 62 -0.43 -14.13 -16.60
N TYR A 63 0.47 -14.10 -15.61
CA TYR A 63 0.32 -13.31 -14.37
C TYR A 63 0.74 -11.85 -14.52
N TRP A 64 1.60 -11.56 -15.49
CA TRP A 64 2.30 -10.28 -15.58
C TRP A 64 2.00 -9.52 -16.88
N HIS A 65 1.24 -10.15 -17.76
CA HIS A 65 0.85 -9.58 -19.04
C HIS A 65 -0.67 -9.70 -19.23
N PHE A 66 -1.29 -8.61 -19.64
CA PHE A 66 -2.73 -8.46 -19.74
C PHE A 66 -3.16 -8.25 -21.19
N GLN A 67 -4.04 -9.12 -21.70
CA GLN A 67 -4.48 -9.08 -23.11
C GLN A 67 -5.78 -8.30 -23.32
N GLY A 68 -6.46 -7.88 -22.26
CA GLY A 68 -7.77 -7.21 -22.37
C GLY A 68 -7.73 -5.75 -22.83
N MET A 69 -6.56 -5.20 -23.16
CA MET A 69 -6.40 -3.87 -23.77
C MET A 69 -5.21 -3.86 -24.73
N ASN A 70 -5.10 -2.82 -25.56
CA ASN A 70 -3.93 -2.59 -26.40
C ASN A 70 -3.63 -3.73 -27.40
N TYR A 71 -4.67 -4.31 -28.00
CA TYR A 71 -4.56 -5.30 -29.08
C TYR A 71 -3.67 -4.78 -30.24
N PRO A 72 -2.85 -5.63 -30.90
CA PRO A 72 -2.67 -7.07 -30.66
C PRO A 72 -1.65 -7.42 -29.57
N TYR A 73 -0.98 -6.42 -28.99
CA TYR A 73 0.21 -6.64 -28.18
C TYR A 73 -0.08 -6.83 -26.69
N GLY A 74 -1.23 -6.37 -26.21
CA GLY A 74 -1.53 -6.37 -24.78
C GLY A 74 -0.82 -5.25 -24.04
N GLU A 75 -0.68 -5.41 -22.72
CA GLU A 75 -0.01 -4.46 -21.84
C GLU A 75 0.60 -5.17 -20.63
N SER A 76 1.68 -4.61 -20.07
CA SER A 76 2.18 -5.07 -18.77
C SER A 76 1.11 -4.78 -17.71
N VAL A 77 0.80 -5.78 -16.87
CA VAL A 77 -0.33 -5.69 -15.92
C VAL A 77 -0.23 -4.47 -14.99
N PHE A 78 0.98 -3.99 -14.72
CA PHE A 78 1.25 -2.81 -13.89
C PHE A 78 0.72 -1.49 -14.48
N PHE A 79 0.48 -1.40 -15.79
CA PHE A 79 0.01 -0.19 -16.47
C PHE A 79 -1.46 -0.23 -16.88
N THR A 80 -2.16 -1.30 -16.49
CA THR A 80 -3.57 -1.53 -16.88
C THR A 80 -4.58 -0.84 -15.96
N GLY A 81 -4.15 -0.44 -14.77
CA GLY A 81 -5.04 0.03 -13.70
C GLY A 81 -5.66 -1.12 -12.88
N ASN A 82 -5.31 -2.37 -13.17
CA ASN A 82 -5.71 -3.52 -12.38
C ASN A 82 -5.04 -3.49 -11.00
N GLN A 83 -5.65 -4.10 -9.99
CA GLN A 83 -5.04 -4.25 -8.66
C GLN A 83 -4.06 -5.44 -8.65
N THR A 84 -2.99 -5.35 -9.47
CA THR A 84 -2.10 -6.44 -9.90
C THR A 84 -1.83 -7.53 -8.86
N PHE A 85 -1.27 -7.19 -7.70
CA PHE A 85 -0.91 -8.21 -6.70
C PHE A 85 -2.13 -8.92 -6.13
N LEU A 86 -3.23 -8.21 -5.90
CA LEU A 86 -4.47 -8.81 -5.42
C LEU A 86 -5.08 -9.72 -6.48
N THR A 87 -5.09 -9.26 -7.74
CA THR A 87 -5.50 -10.05 -8.90
C THR A 87 -4.71 -11.36 -8.99
N ASN A 88 -3.39 -11.29 -8.84
CA ASN A 88 -2.51 -12.45 -8.95
C ASN A 88 -2.69 -13.42 -7.78
N ILE A 89 -2.99 -12.94 -6.57
CA ILE A 89 -3.37 -13.82 -5.45
C ILE A 89 -4.65 -14.60 -5.79
N ILE A 90 -5.66 -13.96 -6.40
CA ILE A 90 -6.90 -14.63 -6.80
C ILE A 90 -6.64 -15.67 -7.88
N LYS A 91 -5.82 -15.35 -8.90
CA LYS A 91 -5.41 -16.30 -9.94
C LYS A 91 -4.69 -17.52 -9.36
N PHE A 92 -3.76 -17.28 -8.44
CA PHE A 92 -3.04 -18.36 -7.76
C PHE A 92 -3.98 -19.26 -6.94
N CYS A 93 -4.95 -18.69 -6.22
CA CYS A 93 -5.96 -19.48 -5.52
C CYS A 93 -6.77 -20.35 -6.49
N LYS A 94 -7.14 -19.82 -7.66
CA LYS A 94 -7.87 -20.56 -8.69
C LYS A 94 -7.07 -21.74 -9.22
N GLU A 95 -5.76 -21.57 -9.45
CA GLU A 95 -4.86 -22.67 -9.85
C GLU A 95 -4.74 -23.77 -8.79
N LEU A 96 -4.85 -23.41 -7.51
CA LEU A 96 -4.91 -24.37 -6.40
C LEU A 96 -6.29 -25.04 -6.24
N GLY A 97 -7.25 -24.75 -7.14
CA GLY A 97 -8.61 -25.31 -7.11
C GLY A 97 -9.59 -24.53 -6.24
N ILE A 98 -9.22 -23.35 -5.74
CA ILE A 98 -10.08 -22.47 -4.94
C ILE A 98 -10.50 -21.27 -5.79
N ASP A 99 -11.63 -21.39 -6.48
CA ASP A 99 -12.10 -20.34 -7.40
C ASP A 99 -12.87 -19.22 -6.66
N TYR A 100 -12.27 -18.03 -6.63
CA TYR A 100 -12.88 -16.80 -6.13
C TYR A 100 -13.28 -15.81 -7.23
N SER A 101 -13.25 -16.22 -8.50
CA SER A 101 -13.51 -15.34 -9.66
C SER A 101 -14.83 -14.57 -9.50
N ASP A 102 -15.91 -15.24 -9.09
CA ASP A 102 -17.23 -14.64 -8.89
C ASP A 102 -17.32 -13.68 -7.70
N LYS A 103 -16.34 -13.72 -6.80
CA LYS A 103 -16.26 -12.86 -5.59
C LYS A 103 -15.25 -11.73 -5.73
N THR A 104 -14.61 -11.60 -6.89
CA THR A 104 -13.50 -10.66 -7.11
C THR A 104 -13.91 -9.22 -6.82
N VAL A 105 -15.09 -8.78 -7.28
CA VAL A 105 -15.56 -7.39 -7.05
C VAL A 105 -15.66 -7.10 -5.56
N GLY A 106 -16.24 -8.01 -4.78
CA GLY A 106 -16.33 -7.88 -3.33
C GLY A 106 -14.96 -7.88 -2.66
N ILE A 107 -14.04 -8.76 -3.09
CA ILE A 107 -12.68 -8.79 -2.57
C ILE A 107 -11.97 -7.44 -2.82
N LEU A 108 -12.08 -6.87 -4.02
CA LEU A 108 -11.50 -5.57 -4.36
C LEU A 108 -12.08 -4.46 -3.49
N ASN A 109 -13.41 -4.43 -3.32
CA ASN A 109 -14.09 -3.42 -2.52
C ASN A 109 -13.68 -3.48 -1.05
N ILE A 110 -13.73 -4.67 -0.46
CA ILE A 110 -13.35 -4.90 0.94
C ILE A 110 -11.87 -4.57 1.15
N TRP A 111 -11.00 -4.89 0.20
CA TRP A 111 -9.57 -4.58 0.31
C TRP A 111 -9.29 -3.08 0.28
N LEU A 112 -9.99 -2.32 -0.58
CA LEU A 112 -9.90 -0.86 -0.61
C LEU A 112 -10.34 -0.25 0.73
N LEU A 113 -11.46 -0.70 1.28
CA LEU A 113 -11.93 -0.24 2.59
C LEU A 113 -10.99 -0.65 3.73
N PHE A 114 -10.50 -1.89 3.71
CA PHE A 114 -9.57 -2.39 4.72
C PHE A 114 -8.27 -1.57 4.77
N SER A 115 -7.89 -0.92 3.66
CA SER A 115 -6.74 -0.02 3.62
C SER A 115 -6.82 1.13 4.65
N PHE A 116 -8.02 1.61 4.97
CA PHE A 116 -8.26 2.66 5.96
C PHE A 116 -8.11 2.14 7.39
N VAL A 117 -8.47 0.88 7.66
CA VAL A 117 -8.19 0.23 8.95
C VAL A 117 -6.69 0.16 9.18
N ILE A 118 -5.93 -0.30 8.17
CA ILE A 118 -4.47 -0.35 8.25
C ILE A 118 -3.90 1.06 8.47
N CYS A 119 -4.39 2.07 7.74
CA CYS A 119 -4.00 3.47 7.92
C CYS A 119 -4.16 3.93 9.38
N SER A 120 -5.33 3.71 9.99
CA SER A 120 -5.61 4.10 11.37
C SER A 120 -4.67 3.41 12.37
N LEU A 121 -4.40 2.12 12.18
CA LEU A 121 -3.48 1.36 13.02
C LEU A 121 -2.07 1.96 12.98
N PHE A 122 -1.54 2.24 11.79
CA PHE A 122 -0.19 2.78 11.66
C PHE A 122 -0.09 4.22 12.16
N LEU A 123 -1.13 5.05 11.98
CA LEU A 123 -1.18 6.37 12.60
C LEU A 123 -1.21 6.30 14.13
N PHE A 124 -1.97 5.37 14.71
CA PHE A 124 -1.93 5.12 16.15
C PHE A 124 -0.53 4.74 16.62
N LEU A 125 0.14 3.83 15.89
CA LEU A 125 1.51 3.41 16.22
C LEU A 125 2.51 4.56 16.13
N ILE A 126 2.36 5.46 15.14
CA ILE A 126 3.16 6.68 15.02
C ILE A 126 2.93 7.59 16.22
N PHE A 127 1.69 7.93 16.55
CA PHE A 127 1.38 8.84 17.67
C PHE A 127 1.84 8.29 19.02
N TYR A 128 1.66 6.99 19.22
CA TYR A 128 2.18 6.33 20.41
C TYR A 128 3.71 6.37 20.48
N GLU A 129 4.42 6.15 19.36
CA GLU A 129 5.89 6.24 19.30
C GLU A 129 6.41 7.66 19.50
N LEU A 130 5.61 8.68 19.18
CA LEU A 130 5.86 10.10 19.49
C LEU A 130 5.60 10.46 20.97
N GLY A 131 5.14 9.52 21.79
CA GLY A 131 4.93 9.71 23.22
C GLY A 131 3.57 10.30 23.61
N LEU A 132 2.61 10.33 22.68
CA LEU A 132 1.26 10.80 22.96
C LEU A 132 0.49 9.79 23.85
N PRO A 133 -0.38 10.26 24.76
CA PRO A 133 -1.18 9.37 25.60
C PRO A 133 -2.14 8.54 24.74
N VAL A 134 -2.43 7.31 25.19
CA VAL A 134 -3.15 6.30 24.37
C VAL A 134 -4.48 6.82 23.81
N TRP A 135 -5.30 7.46 24.63
CA TRP A 135 -6.60 7.99 24.19
C TRP A 135 -6.45 9.03 23.07
N TYR A 136 -5.42 9.88 23.15
CA TYR A 136 -5.14 10.90 22.15
C TYR A 136 -4.61 10.29 20.86
N SER A 137 -3.75 9.27 20.95
CA SER A 137 -3.28 8.50 19.80
C SER A 137 -4.42 7.80 19.07
N ILE A 138 -5.39 7.23 19.80
CA ILE A 138 -6.60 6.63 19.20
C ILE A 138 -7.39 7.71 18.45
N LEU A 139 -7.79 8.79 19.14
CA LEU A 139 -8.61 9.84 18.53
C LEU A 139 -7.93 10.50 17.33
N GLY A 140 -6.66 10.88 17.47
CA GLY A 140 -5.90 11.51 16.39
C GLY A 140 -5.76 10.60 15.17
N SER A 141 -5.52 9.30 15.38
CA SER A 141 -5.40 8.34 14.28
C SER A 141 -6.70 8.21 13.50
N LEU A 142 -7.84 8.11 14.19
CA LEU A 142 -9.16 8.01 13.56
C LEU A 142 -9.50 9.29 12.81
N ILE A 143 -9.35 10.46 13.42
CA ILE A 143 -9.67 11.76 12.79
C ILE A 143 -8.88 11.91 11.49
N ILE A 144 -7.57 11.64 11.50
CA ILE A 144 -6.73 11.80 10.31
C ILE A 144 -7.08 10.76 9.24
N THR A 145 -7.34 9.50 9.63
CA THR A 145 -7.76 8.48 8.67
C THR A 145 -9.08 8.82 8.00
N PHE A 146 -10.08 9.31 8.73
CA PHE A 146 -11.41 9.56 8.18
C PHE A 146 -11.55 10.94 7.50
N LEU A 147 -10.64 11.89 7.76
CA LEU A 147 -10.59 13.19 7.05
C LEU A 147 -9.60 13.21 5.88
N THR A 148 -9.01 12.07 5.52
CA THR A 148 -8.06 12.00 4.39
C THR A 148 -8.76 12.19 3.04
N PRO A 149 -8.16 12.88 2.05
CA PRO A 149 -8.74 12.99 0.70
C PRO A 149 -8.70 11.68 -0.10
N GLN A 150 -8.15 10.60 0.45
CA GLN A 150 -8.06 9.31 -0.28
C GLN A 150 -9.43 8.67 -0.53
N TRP A 151 -10.47 9.07 0.20
CA TRP A 151 -11.85 8.68 -0.12
C TRP A 151 -12.26 9.10 -1.53
N ASP A 152 -11.83 10.27 -1.98
CA ASP A 152 -12.19 10.82 -3.29
C ASP A 152 -11.58 10.00 -4.45
N ARG A 153 -10.54 9.20 -4.17
CA ARG A 153 -9.91 8.31 -5.15
C ARG A 153 -10.69 7.03 -5.38
N LEU A 154 -11.62 6.67 -4.49
CA LEU A 154 -12.50 5.51 -4.68
C LEU A 154 -13.44 5.70 -5.89
N GLY A 155 -13.61 6.92 -6.41
CA GLY A 155 -14.41 7.16 -7.62
C GLY A 155 -13.81 6.63 -8.94
N GLY A 156 -12.58 6.11 -8.94
CA GLY A 156 -12.01 5.49 -10.15
C GLY A 156 -10.49 5.31 -10.18
N HIS A 157 -9.78 5.81 -9.17
CA HIS A 157 -8.31 5.70 -9.09
C HIS A 157 -7.91 4.72 -7.99
N TYR A 158 -8.42 3.48 -8.04
CA TYR A 158 -8.30 2.49 -6.96
C TYR A 158 -6.84 2.25 -6.53
N ASN A 159 -5.92 2.17 -7.48
CA ASN A 159 -4.50 1.96 -7.19
C ASN A 159 -3.87 3.09 -6.38
N LEU A 160 -4.43 4.30 -6.44
CA LEU A 160 -4.01 5.46 -5.64
C LEU A 160 -4.85 5.67 -4.36
N GLY A 161 -5.93 4.90 -4.18
CA GLY A 161 -6.85 5.05 -3.04
C GLY A 161 -6.42 4.38 -1.74
N TYR A 162 -5.23 3.75 -1.70
CA TYR A 162 -4.76 3.04 -0.51
C TYR A 162 -4.22 4.00 0.55
N ALA A 163 -5.01 4.23 1.60
CA ALA A 163 -4.70 5.23 2.63
C ALA A 163 -3.48 4.89 3.51
N TYR A 164 -3.07 3.61 3.58
CA TYR A 164 -1.98 3.18 4.47
C TYR A 164 -0.57 3.50 3.97
N VAL A 165 -0.40 3.91 2.69
CA VAL A 165 0.94 3.94 2.06
C VAL A 165 1.92 4.85 2.82
N PHE A 166 1.51 6.09 3.10
CA PHE A 166 2.36 7.03 3.83
C PHE A 166 2.51 6.70 5.32
N PRO A 167 1.44 6.35 6.07
CA PRO A 167 1.59 5.91 7.47
C PRO A 167 2.57 4.76 7.64
N ILE A 168 2.54 3.73 6.79
CA ILE A 168 3.49 2.62 6.87
C ILE A 168 4.91 3.10 6.58
N ALA A 169 5.11 3.90 5.51
CA ALA A 169 6.43 4.43 5.18
C ALA A 169 7.03 5.25 6.34
N ILE A 170 6.26 6.18 6.90
CA ILE A 170 6.69 7.02 8.04
C ILE A 170 7.00 6.14 9.26
N TYR A 171 6.15 5.17 9.57
CA TYR A 171 6.40 4.26 10.68
C TYR A 171 7.69 3.47 10.49
N LEU A 172 7.96 2.93 9.29
CA LEU A 172 9.22 2.24 8.99
C LEU A 172 10.43 3.17 9.12
N MET A 173 10.33 4.43 8.69
CA MET A 173 11.37 5.45 8.90
C MET A 173 11.62 5.69 10.40
N MET A 174 10.57 5.79 11.23
CA MET A 174 10.71 5.94 12.69
C MET A 174 11.37 4.71 13.33
N ARG A 175 11.00 3.49 12.91
CA ARG A 175 11.65 2.27 13.39
C ARG A 175 13.13 2.25 13.00
N PHE A 176 13.44 2.73 11.79
CA PHE A 176 14.81 2.81 11.30
C PHE A 176 15.63 3.83 12.09
N TYR A 177 15.05 5.00 12.40
CA TYR A 177 15.68 5.99 13.27
C TYR A 177 16.11 5.41 14.62
N ARG A 178 15.22 4.65 15.26
CA ARG A 178 15.44 4.08 16.60
C ARG A 178 16.54 3.02 16.60
N LYS A 179 16.49 2.10 15.64
CA LYS A 179 17.44 0.99 15.53
C LYS A 179 17.58 0.58 14.07
N PRO A 180 18.55 1.16 13.35
CA PRO A 180 18.87 0.76 11.99
C PRO A 180 19.22 -0.74 11.95
N ALA A 181 18.63 -1.46 11.01
CA ALA A 181 18.88 -2.87 10.81
C ALA A 181 18.62 -3.25 9.36
N TYR A 182 19.44 -4.13 8.79
CA TYR A 182 19.27 -4.58 7.40
C TYR A 182 17.93 -5.28 7.16
N GLY A 183 17.44 -6.09 8.11
CA GLY A 183 16.11 -6.70 8.00
C GLY A 183 14.98 -5.67 7.89
N LEU A 184 15.11 -4.54 8.58
CA LEU A 184 14.15 -3.43 8.47
C LEU A 184 14.29 -2.71 7.12
N SER A 185 15.51 -2.54 6.63
CA SER A 185 15.75 -1.97 5.29
C SER A 185 15.16 -2.85 4.19
N ILE A 186 15.31 -4.17 4.29
CA ILE A 186 14.71 -5.14 3.36
C ILE A 186 13.19 -5.07 3.43
N LEU A 187 12.60 -5.01 4.63
CA LEU A 187 11.15 -4.86 4.80
C LEU A 187 10.63 -3.57 4.12
N PHE A 188 11.35 -2.46 4.28
CA PHE A 188 11.01 -1.21 3.62
C PHE A 188 11.20 -1.31 2.10
N GLY A 189 12.29 -1.91 1.62
CA GLY A 189 12.46 -2.13 0.18
C GLY A 189 11.36 -3.00 -0.43
N LEU A 190 10.97 -4.07 0.24
CA LEU A 190 9.82 -4.90 -0.15
C LEU A 190 8.53 -4.09 -0.17
N PHE A 191 8.32 -3.22 0.82
CA PHE A 191 7.19 -2.31 0.84
C PHE A 191 7.18 -1.36 -0.38
N ILE A 192 8.32 -0.78 -0.75
CA ILE A 192 8.47 0.04 -1.97
C ILE A 192 8.11 -0.76 -3.22
N PHE A 193 8.59 -1.99 -3.35
CA PHE A 193 8.26 -2.86 -4.48
C PHE A 193 6.75 -3.16 -4.56
N ILE A 194 6.10 -3.46 -3.42
CA ILE A 194 4.67 -3.75 -3.38
C ILE A 194 3.82 -2.52 -3.75
N ILE A 195 4.17 -1.34 -3.25
CA ILE A 195 3.41 -0.12 -3.60
C ILE A 195 3.68 0.32 -5.03
N ALA A 196 4.88 0.09 -5.56
CA ALA A 196 5.20 0.34 -6.96
C ALA A 196 4.30 -0.45 -7.91
N GLY A 197 4.06 -1.73 -7.60
CA GLY A 197 3.16 -2.57 -8.39
C GLY A 197 1.67 -2.26 -8.24
N LYS A 198 1.29 -1.35 -7.33
CA LYS A 198 -0.02 -0.69 -7.39
C LYS A 198 0.04 0.50 -8.32
N HIS A 199 1.01 1.39 -8.11
CA HIS A 199 1.20 2.57 -8.95
C HIS A 199 2.63 3.09 -8.81
N VAL A 200 3.31 3.33 -9.94
CA VAL A 200 4.71 3.78 -9.97
C VAL A 200 4.93 5.12 -9.24
N TYR A 201 3.91 5.99 -9.20
CA TYR A 201 3.96 7.26 -8.47
C TYR A 201 4.30 7.11 -6.98
N TYR A 202 3.96 5.98 -6.36
CA TYR A 202 4.34 5.77 -4.97
C TYR A 202 5.85 5.67 -4.76
N ILE A 203 6.62 5.18 -5.74
CA ILE A 203 8.09 5.23 -5.67
C ILE A 203 8.54 6.68 -5.56
N ALA A 204 8.03 7.57 -6.42
CA ALA A 204 8.41 8.97 -6.43
C ALA A 204 7.99 9.67 -5.12
N LEU A 205 6.74 9.51 -4.69
CA LEU A 205 6.21 10.18 -3.51
C LEU A 205 6.88 9.72 -2.21
N VAL A 206 7.02 8.41 -2.01
CA VAL A 206 7.71 7.88 -0.83
C VAL A 206 9.22 8.09 -0.94
N GLY A 207 9.78 8.04 -2.15
CA GLY A 207 11.19 8.32 -2.42
C GLY A 207 11.59 9.75 -2.06
N ILE A 208 10.79 10.76 -2.43
CA ILE A 208 11.03 12.15 -2.04
C ILE A 208 11.03 12.29 -0.52
N LEU A 209 10.01 11.73 0.16
CA LEU A 209 9.93 11.72 1.62
C LEU A 209 11.18 11.07 2.25
N TRP A 210 11.62 9.94 1.69
CA TRP A 210 12.80 9.21 2.16
C TRP A 210 14.10 9.99 1.93
N VAL A 211 14.28 10.62 0.77
CA VAL A 211 15.47 11.44 0.46
C VAL A 211 15.58 12.62 1.42
N VAL A 212 14.47 13.34 1.66
CA VAL A 212 14.43 14.44 2.63
C VAL A 212 14.81 13.95 4.02
N TYR A 213 14.29 12.78 4.42
CA TYR A 213 14.64 12.15 5.69
C TYR A 213 16.12 11.76 5.78
N CYS A 214 16.71 11.21 4.72
CA CYS A 214 18.15 10.90 4.66
C CYS A 214 19.01 12.16 4.77
N VAL A 215 18.66 13.25 4.08
CA VAL A 215 19.35 14.55 4.21
C VAL A 215 19.31 15.03 5.66
N TRP A 216 18.14 14.95 6.31
CA TRP A 216 18.01 15.30 7.71
C TRP A 216 18.87 14.42 8.62
N LEU A 217 18.95 13.10 8.36
CA LEU A 217 19.84 12.21 9.11
C LEU A 217 21.30 12.63 8.99
N ILE A 218 21.75 13.07 7.81
CA ILE A 218 23.14 13.47 7.58
C ILE A 218 23.45 14.82 8.23
N VAL A 219 22.53 15.79 8.16
CA VAL A 219 22.78 17.15 8.67
C VAL A 219 22.61 17.24 10.19
N ASN A 220 21.73 16.43 10.78
CA ASN A 220 21.47 16.47 12.21
C ASN A 220 22.59 15.80 13.01
N SER A 221 23.44 16.60 13.67
CA SER A 221 24.61 16.15 14.45
C SER A 221 24.29 15.14 15.56
N LYS A 222 23.02 15.02 15.98
CA LYS A 222 22.57 14.05 16.98
C LYS A 222 22.45 12.62 16.44
N THR A 223 22.56 12.40 15.14
CA THR A 223 22.44 11.07 14.54
C THR A 223 23.80 10.39 14.38
N ILE A 224 23.79 9.06 14.28
CA ILE A 224 25.00 8.28 13.97
C ILE A 224 25.53 8.54 12.56
N TYR A 225 24.68 9.02 11.65
CA TYR A 225 25.00 9.22 10.24
C TYR A 225 25.61 10.60 9.95
N ALA A 226 25.44 11.58 10.85
CA ALA A 226 26.06 12.89 10.68
C ALA A 226 27.60 12.85 10.71
N ARG A 227 28.18 11.91 11.46
CA ARG A 227 29.63 11.70 11.51
C ARG A 227 30.14 10.81 10.37
N ASN A 228 29.33 9.87 9.89
CA ASN A 228 29.72 8.93 8.85
C ASN A 228 28.52 8.54 7.97
N TRP A 229 28.21 9.41 7.00
CA TRP A 229 27.05 9.25 6.11
C TRP A 229 27.18 8.05 5.17
N ILE A 230 28.40 7.56 4.91
CA ILE A 230 28.66 6.39 4.06
C ILE A 230 27.95 5.15 4.61
N ASN A 231 27.77 5.04 5.93
CA ASN A 231 27.04 3.94 6.56
C ASN A 231 25.53 3.95 6.22
N LEU A 232 24.98 5.05 5.71
CA LEU A 232 23.59 5.15 5.27
C LEU A 232 23.40 4.62 3.85
N LEU A 233 24.44 4.67 2.99
CA LEU A 233 24.38 4.25 1.60
C LEU A 233 23.81 2.84 1.38
N PRO A 234 24.27 1.77 2.08
CA PRO A 234 23.72 0.44 1.85
C PRO A 234 22.23 0.37 2.22
N HIS A 235 21.79 1.09 3.26
CA HIS A 235 20.37 1.17 3.60
C HIS A 235 19.57 1.89 2.52
N PHE A 236 20.07 3.03 2.03
CA PHE A 236 19.43 3.78 0.95
C PHE A 236 19.26 2.94 -0.32
N ILE A 237 20.30 2.17 -0.68
CA ILE A 237 20.26 1.27 -1.83
C ILE A 237 19.20 0.19 -1.61
N ILE A 238 19.20 -0.49 -0.47
CA ILE A 238 18.26 -1.59 -0.19
C ILE A 238 16.81 -1.08 -0.08
N GLN A 239 16.59 0.10 0.48
CA GLN A 239 15.26 0.63 0.76
C GLN A 239 14.60 1.26 -0.46
N LEU A 240 15.36 1.91 -1.34
CA LEU A 240 14.80 2.68 -2.45
C LEU A 240 15.34 2.26 -3.81
N ILE A 241 16.67 2.25 -4.02
CA ILE A 241 17.25 2.05 -5.36
C ILE A 241 17.01 0.63 -5.87
N LEU A 242 17.41 -0.37 -5.09
CA LEU A 242 17.29 -1.78 -5.45
C LEU A 242 15.84 -2.19 -5.76
N PRO A 243 14.84 -1.97 -4.89
CA PRO A 243 13.46 -2.35 -5.19
C PRO A 243 12.86 -1.57 -6.37
N SER A 244 13.25 -0.30 -6.57
CA SER A 244 12.78 0.49 -7.71
C SER A 244 13.35 -0.02 -9.02
N LEU A 245 14.66 -0.33 -9.07
CA LEU A 245 15.30 -0.90 -10.25
C LEU A 245 14.73 -2.29 -10.57
N ILE A 246 14.56 -3.14 -9.55
CA ILE A 246 13.92 -4.45 -9.71
C ILE A 246 12.52 -4.27 -10.29
N PHE A 247 11.73 -3.35 -9.75
CA PHE A 247 10.38 -3.09 -10.25
C PHE A 247 10.39 -2.60 -11.71
N ILE A 248 11.23 -1.62 -12.05
CA ILE A 248 11.30 -1.07 -13.41
C ILE A 248 11.68 -2.17 -14.40
N ILE A 249 12.78 -2.89 -14.15
CA ILE A 249 13.26 -4.00 -15.01
C ILE A 249 12.17 -5.07 -15.14
N PHE A 250 11.53 -5.43 -14.03
CA PHE A 250 10.46 -6.43 -14.01
C PHE A 250 9.22 -5.98 -14.79
N SER A 251 8.84 -4.71 -14.66
CA SER A 251 7.69 -4.16 -15.38
C SER A 251 7.95 -4.06 -16.89
N SER A 252 9.17 -3.68 -17.29
CA SER A 252 9.57 -3.54 -18.69
C SER A 252 9.79 -4.87 -19.40
N SER A 253 10.19 -5.93 -18.68
CA SER A 253 10.38 -7.26 -19.28
C SER A 253 9.07 -7.92 -19.72
N HIS A 254 7.93 -7.35 -19.33
CA HIS A 254 6.59 -7.84 -19.68
C HIS A 254 5.84 -6.92 -20.65
N ASP A 255 6.51 -5.88 -21.14
CA ASP A 255 6.04 -5.09 -22.27
C ASP A 255 6.47 -5.78 -23.57
N MET A 256 5.50 -6.09 -24.42
CA MET A 256 5.72 -6.80 -25.68
C MET A 256 5.76 -5.84 -26.88
N ALA A 257 5.37 -4.57 -26.69
CA ALA A 257 5.38 -3.58 -27.77
C ALA A 257 6.77 -2.94 -27.85
N SER A 258 7.51 -3.27 -28.92
CA SER A 258 8.88 -2.78 -29.13
C SER A 258 8.96 -1.34 -29.67
N ASP A 259 7.85 -0.75 -30.11
CA ASP A 259 7.78 0.52 -30.83
C ASP A 259 7.25 1.70 -29.99
N ARG A 260 7.01 1.49 -28.70
CA ARG A 260 6.54 2.52 -27.75
C ARG A 260 7.73 3.15 -27.02
N THR A 261 8.32 4.18 -27.63
CA THR A 261 9.32 5.08 -27.03
C THR A 261 8.78 6.50 -26.93
#